data_AF-A0A7Y8HUG8-F1
#
_entry.id   AF-A0A7Y8HUG8-F1
#
_cell.length_a   1.000
_cell.length_b   1.000
_cell.length_c   1.000
_cell.angle_alpha   90.00
_cell.angle_beta   90.00
_cell.angle_gamma   90.00
#
_symmetry.space_group_name_H-M   'P 1'
#
loop_
_entity.id
_entity.type
_entity.pdbx_description
1 polymer ?
#
loop_
_entity_poly.entity_id
_entity_poly.type
_entity_poly.pdbx_seq_one_letter_code
_entity_poly.pdbx_strand_id
1 'polypeptide(L)'
;MNLIKRIYKQGIIILLPLAIVSAIIEWKKLPISILIGGLLGFANLKGLSWGLEKFFGPYKPSGKIIFLSIVRLFILTCILIILAVLKLINLLGILIGFTVIFILILKEGLLSAKEDSSK
;
A
#
# COMPACT_ATOMS: atom_id res chain seq x y z
N MET A 1 -13.96 -12.85 -6.41
CA MET A 1 -12.70 -12.19 -6.83
C MET A 1 -11.67 -12.39 -5.74
N ASN A 2 -10.42 -12.77 -6.06
CA ASN A 2 -9.33 -12.79 -5.08
C ASN A 2 -9.26 -11.45 -4.32
N LEU A 3 -9.06 -11.51 -3.01
CA LEU A 3 -8.96 -10.36 -2.09
C LEU A 3 -8.05 -9.26 -2.66
N ILE A 4 -6.88 -9.66 -3.16
CA ILE A 4 -5.90 -8.77 -3.81
C ILE A 4 -6.51 -8.02 -5.01
N LYS A 5 -7.23 -8.71 -5.90
CA LYS A 5 -7.88 -8.08 -7.07
C LYS A 5 -8.96 -7.07 -6.63
N ARG A 6 -9.64 -7.30 -5.51
CA ARG A 6 -10.65 -6.38 -4.96
C ARG A 6 -10.00 -5.09 -4.45
N ILE A 7 -8.88 -5.22 -3.74
CA ILE A 7 -8.09 -4.08 -3.24
C ILE A 7 -7.54 -3.24 -4.41
N TYR A 8 -6.98 -3.86 -5.46
CA TYR A 8 -6.53 -3.13 -6.65
C TYR A 8 -7.67 -2.35 -7.31
N LYS A 9 -8.83 -2.98 -7.51
CA LYS A 9 -9.98 -2.32 -8.15
C LYS A 9 -10.50 -1.15 -7.31
N GLN A 10 -10.74 -1.35 -6.02
CA GLN A 10 -11.21 -0.30 -5.12
C GLN A 10 -10.16 0.83 -4.98
N GLY A 11 -8.89 0.47 -4.88
CA GLY A 11 -7.80 1.43 -4.78
C GLY A 11 -7.70 2.34 -6.01
N ILE A 12 -7.79 1.79 -7.23
CA ILE A 12 -7.80 2.60 -8.46
C ILE A 12 -9.03 3.51 -8.49
N ILE A 13 -10.22 2.98 -8.16
CA ILE A 13 -11.47 3.74 -8.14
C ILE A 13 -11.44 4.89 -7.15
N ILE A 14 -10.72 4.77 -6.02
CA ILE A 14 -10.63 5.82 -4.99
C ILE A 14 -9.47 6.78 -5.25
N LEU A 15 -8.30 6.28 -5.67
CA LEU A 15 -7.11 7.10 -5.89
C LEU A 15 -7.25 8.04 -7.10
N LEU A 16 -7.91 7.61 -8.18
CA LEU A 16 -8.05 8.43 -9.39
C LEU A 16 -8.87 9.71 -9.12
N PRO A 17 -10.09 9.62 -8.54
CA PRO A 17 -10.86 10.80 -8.18
C PRO A 17 -10.17 11.65 -7.13
N LEU A 18 -9.52 11.02 -6.13
CA LEU A 18 -8.82 11.74 -5.08
C LEU A 18 -7.65 12.56 -5.65
N ALA A 19 -6.88 12.00 -6.58
CA ALA A 19 -5.82 12.73 -7.28
C ALA A 19 -6.39 13.89 -8.11
N ILE A 20 -7.52 13.69 -8.81
CA ILE A 20 -8.17 14.75 -9.60
C ILE A 20 -8.65 15.90 -8.70
N VAL A 21 -9.35 15.60 -7.60
CA VAL A 21 -9.82 16.62 -6.63
C VAL A 21 -8.64 17.36 -6.01
N SER A 22 -7.57 16.64 -5.72
CA SER A 22 -6.36 17.23 -5.13
C SER A 22 -5.64 18.23 -6.04
N ALA A 23 -5.84 18.13 -7.37
CA ALA A 23 -5.27 19.05 -8.35
C ALA A 23 -5.86 20.46 -8.19
N ILE A 24 -7.08 20.58 -7.65
CA ILE A 24 -7.74 21.86 -7.37
C ILE A 24 -7.02 22.62 -6.24
N ILE A 25 -6.40 21.92 -5.29
CA ILE A 25 -5.66 22.52 -4.17
C ILE A 25 -4.23 22.87 -4.62
N GLU A 26 -3.52 21.91 -5.21
CA GLU A 26 -2.14 22.10 -5.66
C GLU A 26 -1.88 21.30 -6.94
N TRP A 27 -1.96 21.97 -8.09
CA TRP A 27 -2.04 21.34 -9.42
C TRP A 27 -0.83 20.47 -9.80
N LYS A 28 0.36 20.72 -9.23
CA LYS A 28 1.61 20.10 -9.69
C LYS A 28 2.05 18.92 -8.83
N LYS A 29 2.27 19.12 -7.53
CA LYS A 29 2.94 18.12 -6.70
C LYS A 29 1.98 17.16 -6.04
N LEU A 30 0.81 17.63 -5.60
CA LEU A 30 -0.07 16.89 -4.71
C LEU A 30 -0.80 15.70 -5.39
N PRO A 31 -1.35 15.83 -6.62
CA PRO A 31 -1.94 14.71 -7.35
C PRO A 31 -0.94 13.60 -7.64
N ILE A 32 0.24 13.97 -8.13
CA ILE A 32 1.32 13.03 -8.45
C ILE A 32 1.78 12.33 -7.17
N SER A 33 1.88 13.07 -6.06
CA SER A 33 2.24 12.51 -4.76
C SER A 33 1.23 11.48 -4.27
N ILE A 34 -0.07 11.74 -4.40
CA ILE A 34 -1.13 10.79 -4.05
C ILE A 34 -1.02 9.52 -4.89
N LEU A 35 -0.81 9.66 -6.20
CA LEU A 35 -0.65 8.51 -7.08
C LEU A 35 0.59 7.69 -6.72
N ILE A 36 1.73 8.34 -6.46
CA ILE A 36 2.96 7.67 -6.02
C ILE A 36 2.76 6.96 -4.68
N GLY A 37 2.10 7.61 -3.71
CA GLY A 37 1.75 7.00 -2.43
C GLY A 37 0.87 5.77 -2.58
N GLY A 38 -0.14 5.83 -3.45
CA GLY A 38 -0.98 4.69 -3.78
C GLY A 38 -0.20 3.55 -4.45
N LEU A 39 0.72 3.88 -5.36
CA LEU A 39 1.59 2.93 -6.05
C LEU A 39 2.53 2.22 -5.06
N LEU A 40 3.09 2.96 -4.10
CA LEU A 40 3.85 2.41 -2.98
C LEU A 40 2.99 1.48 -2.12
N GLY A 41 1.73 1.86 -1.82
CA GLY A 41 0.78 1.01 -1.11
C GLY A 41 0.49 -0.30 -1.84
N PHE A 42 0.35 -0.27 -3.16
CA PHE A 42 0.18 -1.48 -3.97
C PHE A 42 1.44 -2.35 -4.03
N ALA A 43 2.62 -1.74 -4.18
CA ALA A 43 3.89 -2.45 -4.11
C ALA A 43 4.06 -3.13 -2.75
N ASN A 44 3.62 -2.44 -1.68
CA ASN A 44 3.55 -2.97 -0.33
C ASN A 44 2.63 -4.21 -0.29
N LEU A 45 1.38 -4.12 -0.73
CA LEU A 45 0.45 -5.27 -0.80
C LEU A 45 1.05 -6.47 -1.56
N LYS A 46 1.66 -6.25 -2.72
CA LYS A 46 2.30 -7.31 -3.52
C LYS A 46 3.49 -7.96 -2.80
N GLY A 47 4.30 -7.15 -2.11
CA GLY A 47 5.35 -7.66 -1.23
C GLY A 47 4.80 -8.52 -0.10
N LEU A 48 3.59 -8.21 0.41
CA LEU A 48 2.94 -9.00 1.45
C LEU A 48 2.48 -10.33 0.89
N SER A 49 1.78 -10.35 -0.26
CA SER A 49 1.28 -11.58 -0.84
C SER A 49 2.40 -12.56 -1.18
N TRP A 50 3.50 -12.08 -1.77
CA TRP A 50 4.67 -12.91 -2.06
C TRP A 50 5.40 -13.39 -0.80
N GLY A 51 5.48 -12.54 0.22
CA GLY A 51 6.05 -12.89 1.52
C GLY A 51 5.20 -13.91 2.28
N LEU A 52 3.92 -14.04 1.99
CA LEU A 52 3.04 -15.04 2.60
C LEU A 52 3.03 -16.34 1.76
N GLU A 53 2.85 -16.26 0.43
CA GLU A 53 2.86 -17.44 -0.46
C GLU A 53 4.14 -18.27 -0.34
N LYS A 54 5.30 -17.64 -0.18
CA LYS A 54 6.58 -18.36 -0.04
C LYS A 54 6.79 -19.02 1.32
N PHE A 55 5.96 -18.69 2.32
CA PHE A 55 6.20 -19.06 3.71
C PHE A 55 5.06 -19.84 4.37
N PHE A 56 3.88 -19.94 3.74
CA PHE A 56 2.79 -20.84 4.15
C PHE A 56 3.02 -22.32 3.76
N GLY A 57 4.28 -22.76 3.69
CA GLY A 57 4.64 -24.16 3.97
C GLY A 57 4.54 -24.45 5.47
N PRO A 58 4.48 -25.72 5.91
CA PRO A 58 4.05 -26.06 7.26
C PRO A 58 5.02 -25.48 8.31
N TYR A 59 4.47 -24.62 9.18
CA TYR A 59 4.97 -24.27 10.52
C TYR A 59 6.43 -23.81 10.62
N LYS A 60 6.66 -22.49 10.49
CA LYS A 60 7.40 -21.67 11.47
C LYS A 60 7.47 -20.21 11.01
N PRO A 61 7.15 -19.20 11.85
CA PRO A 61 7.53 -17.82 11.58
C PRO A 61 9.05 -17.72 11.68
N SER A 62 9.74 -18.07 10.59
CA SER A 62 11.19 -18.02 10.50
C SER A 62 11.62 -16.55 10.55
N GLY A 63 12.69 -16.22 11.28
CA GLY A 63 13.25 -14.85 11.35
C GLY A 63 13.46 -14.18 9.98
N LYS A 64 13.49 -14.97 8.89
CA LYS A 64 13.40 -14.50 7.51
C LYS A 64 12.16 -13.64 7.20
N ILE A 65 10.98 -13.92 7.75
CA ILE A 65 9.74 -13.14 7.52
C ILE A 65 9.84 -11.76 8.19
N ILE A 66 10.37 -11.73 9.41
CA ILE A 66 10.60 -10.49 10.16
C ILE A 66 11.68 -9.66 9.45
N PHE A 67 12.76 -10.30 9.00
CA PHE A 67 13.82 -9.66 8.22
C PHE A 67 13.30 -9.11 6.87
N LEU A 68 12.49 -9.88 6.12
CA LEU A 68 11.90 -9.39 4.86
C LEU A 68 10.93 -8.23 5.08
N SER A 69 10.16 -8.26 6.16
CA SER A 69 9.27 -7.17 6.57
C SER A 69 10.05 -5.90 6.89
N ILE A 70 11.16 -6.03 7.62
CA ILE A 70 12.07 -4.92 7.96
C ILE A 70 12.77 -4.39 6.72
N VAL A 71 13.26 -5.25 5.81
CA VAL A 71 13.89 -4.82 4.54
C VAL A 71 12.88 -4.11 3.66
N ARG A 72 11.63 -4.57 3.60
CA ARG A 72 10.55 -3.88 2.87
C ARG A 72 10.23 -2.52 3.49
N LEU A 73 10.16 -2.42 4.82
CA LEU A 73 9.98 -1.15 5.53
C LEU A 73 11.17 -0.21 5.25
N PHE A 74 12.40 -0.73 5.27
CA PHE A 74 13.61 0.02 4.97
C PHE A 74 13.62 0.56 3.53
N ILE A 75 13.25 -0.26 2.54
CA ILE A 75 13.13 0.18 1.14
C ILE A 75 12.02 1.23 1.00
N LEU A 76 10.88 1.05 1.66
CA LEU A 76 9.79 2.04 1.66
C LEU A 76 10.27 3.37 2.24
N THR A 77 10.97 3.33 3.38
CA THR A 77 11.55 4.51 4.03
C THR A 77 12.61 5.17 3.16
N CYS A 78 13.51 4.41 2.53
CA CYS A 78 14.51 4.95 1.60
C CYS A 78 13.87 5.64 0.40
N ILE A 79 12.81 5.05 -0.18
CA ILE A 79 12.06 5.69 -1.26
C ILE A 79 11.42 6.99 -0.76
N LEU A 80 10.74 6.97 0.40
CA LEU A 80 10.13 8.17 0.97
C LEU A 80 11.17 9.27 1.27
N ILE A 81 12.35 8.92 1.78
CA ILE A 81 13.44 9.86 2.06
C ILE A 81 14.00 10.45 0.76
N ILE A 82 14.26 9.63 -0.27
CA ILE A 82 14.77 10.12 -1.57
C ILE A 82 13.77 11.08 -2.21
N LEU A 83 12.48 10.72 -2.20
CA LEU A 83 11.39 11.53 -2.72
C LEU A 83 11.24 12.85 -1.94
N ALA A 84 11.44 12.83 -0.61
CA ALA A 84 11.40 14.01 0.24
C ALA A 84 12.61 14.96 0.03
N VAL A 85 13.83 14.40 -0.04
CA VAL A 85 15.07 15.17 -0.21
C VAL A 85 15.11 15.87 -1.57
N LEU A 86 14.58 15.24 -2.62
CA LEU A 86 14.55 15.83 -3.97
C LEU A 86 13.52 16.96 -4.13
N LYS A 87 12.65 17.25 -3.13
CA LYS A 87 11.57 18.28 -3.18
C LYS A 87 10.63 18.19 -4.39
N LEU A 88 10.67 17.08 -5.13
CA LEU A 88 9.89 16.86 -6.35
C LEU A 88 8.40 16.60 -6.04
N ILE A 89 8.06 16.31 -4.79
CA ILE A 89 6.76 15.75 -4.39
C ILE A 89 6.40 16.18 -2.97
N ASN A 90 5.09 16.21 -2.72
CA ASN A 90 4.47 16.61 -1.47
C ASN A 90 4.33 15.38 -0.56
N LEU A 91 5.04 15.37 0.57
CA LEU A 91 5.05 14.26 1.53
C LEU A 91 3.64 13.93 2.04
N LEU A 92 2.79 14.94 2.22
CA LEU A 92 1.39 14.76 2.64
C LEU A 92 0.59 14.01 1.57
N GLY A 93 0.78 14.34 0.30
CA GLY A 93 0.12 13.63 -0.80
C GLY A 93 0.50 12.15 -0.83
N ILE A 94 1.78 11.83 -0.67
CA ILE A 94 2.26 10.44 -0.61
C ILE A 94 1.61 9.70 0.57
N LEU A 95 1.57 10.33 1.74
CA LEU A 95 0.99 9.74 2.94
C LEU A 95 -0.51 9.47 2.75
N ILE A 96 -1.24 10.39 2.15
CA ILE A 96 -2.67 10.23 1.83
C ILE A 96 -2.88 9.04 0.91
N GLY A 97 -2.16 8.98 -0.22
CA GLY A 97 -2.30 7.89 -1.19
C GLY A 97 -1.96 6.52 -0.59
N PHE A 98 -0.91 6.46 0.23
CA PHE A 98 -0.52 5.23 0.93
C PHE A 98 -1.57 4.79 1.95
N THR A 99 -2.10 5.74 2.73
CA THR A 99 -3.11 5.48 3.77
C THR A 99 -4.40 4.94 3.20
N VAL A 100 -4.87 5.46 2.06
CA VAL A 100 -6.05 4.95 1.36
C VAL A 100 -5.90 3.45 1.07
N ILE A 101 -4.76 3.04 0.50
CA ILE A 101 -4.52 1.63 0.21
C ILE A 101 -4.38 0.82 1.50
N PHE A 102 -3.72 1.34 2.52
CA PHE A 102 -3.59 0.68 3.81
C PHE A 102 -4.96 0.38 4.46
N ILE A 103 -5.88 1.35 4.46
CA ILE A 103 -7.24 1.17 4.98
C ILE A 103 -7.99 0.10 4.18
N LEU A 104 -7.85 0.07 2.85
CA LEU A 104 -8.48 -0.97 2.03
C LEU A 104 -7.94 -2.37 2.34
N ILE A 105 -6.63 -2.50 2.55
CA ILE A 105 -6.00 -3.75 2.97
C ILE A 105 -6.57 -4.22 4.31
N LEU A 106 -6.66 -3.32 5.30
CA LEU A 106 -7.22 -3.65 6.61
C LEU A 106 -8.69 -4.05 6.51
N LYS A 107 -9.51 -3.27 5.80
CA LYS A 107 -10.94 -3.53 5.63
C LYS A 107 -11.19 -4.88 4.97
N GLU A 108 -10.57 -5.14 3.82
CA GLU A 108 -10.75 -6.39 3.08
C GLU A 108 -10.14 -7.59 3.83
N GLY A 109 -9.02 -7.39 4.54
CA GLY A 109 -8.41 -8.41 5.40
C GLY A 109 -9.33 -8.83 6.56
N LEU A 110 -9.94 -7.87 7.25
CA LEU A 110 -10.87 -8.12 8.35
C LEU A 110 -12.17 -8.78 7.85
N LEU A 111 -12.71 -8.32 6.71
CA LEU A 111 -13.89 -8.93 6.09
C LEU A 111 -13.65 -10.40 5.74
N SER A 112 -12.50 -10.72 5.15
CA SER A 112 -12.14 -12.10 4.80
C SER A 112 -11.98 -12.98 6.04
N ALA A 113 -11.33 -12.47 7.10
CA ALA A 113 -11.18 -13.21 8.35
C ALA A 113 -12.53 -13.51 9.02
N LYS A 114 -13.49 -12.58 8.92
CA LYS A 114 -14.84 -12.77 9.43
C LYS A 114 -15.64 -13.79 8.60
N GLU A 115 -15.52 -13.78 7.28
CA GLU A 115 -16.16 -14.77 6.39
C GLU A 115 -15.62 -16.19 6.65
N ASP A 116 -14.31 -16.34 6.88
CA ASP A 116 -13.69 -17.64 7.19
C ASP A 116 -14.09 -18.16 8.58
N SER A 117 -14.30 -17.30 9.57
CA SER A 117 -14.69 -17.69 10.93
C SER A 117 -16.17 -18.10 11.06
N SER A 118 -16.98 -17.79 10.05
CA SER A 118 -18.43 -18.03 10.06
C SER A 118 -18.86 -19.25 9.22
N LYS A 119 -17.88 -19.99 8.67
CA LYS A 119 -18.04 -21.30 8.02
C LYS A 119 -17.56 -22.41 8.95
#